data_AF-A0A0L8V6S2-F1
#
_entry.id   AF-A0A0L8V6S2-F1
#
_cell.length_a   1.000
_cell.length_b   1.000
_cell.length_c   1.000
_cell.angle_alpha   90.00
_cell.angle_beta   90.00
_cell.angle_gamma   90.00
#
_symmetry.space_group_name_H-M   'P 1'
#
loop_
_entity.id
_entity.type
_entity.pdbx_description
1 polymer ?
#
loop_
_entity_poly.entity_id
_entity_poly.type
_entity_poly.pdbx_seq_one_letter_code
_entity_poly.pdbx_strand_id
1 'polypeptide(L)' 'MTGTQKSRRVYNPDYKKADSGFEVVLLGFDGGIKLRKNELLPLAELYATIDAMPMRLREMERKSSGK' A
#
# COMPACT_ATOMS: atom_id res chain seq x y z
N MET A 1 0.56 -15.82 -21.73
CA MET A 1 -0.61 -14.92 -21.78
C MET A 1 -0.76 -14.25 -20.41
N THR A 2 0.01 -13.19 -20.14
CA THR A 2 -0.08 -12.46 -18.87
C THR A 2 -1.20 -11.44 -18.98
N GLY A 3 -2.38 -11.81 -18.51
CA GLY A 3 -3.53 -10.92 -18.45
C GLY A 3 -3.28 -9.82 -17.43
N THR A 4 -3.11 -8.59 -17.91
CA THR A 4 -3.19 -7.39 -17.08
C THR A 4 -4.63 -7.27 -16.58
N GLN A 5 -4.92 -7.84 -15.40
CA GLN A 5 -6.20 -7.65 -14.74
C GLN A 5 -6.26 -6.18 -14.30
N LYS A 6 -6.93 -5.33 -15.10
CA LYS A 6 -7.23 -3.94 -14.71
C LYS A 6 -7.99 -3.99 -13.39
N SER A 7 -7.31 -3.64 -12.31
CA SER A 7 -7.90 -3.58 -10.96
C SER A 7 -8.94 -2.46 -10.91
N ARG A 8 -10.18 -2.80 -11.28
CA ARG A 8 -11.34 -1.91 -11.22
C ARG A 8 -11.65 -1.45 -9.78
N ARG A 9 -11.16 -2.19 -8.77
CA ARG A 9 -11.28 -1.86 -7.34
C ARG A 9 -10.28 -0.82 -6.84
N VAL A 10 -9.10 -0.69 -7.47
CA VAL A 10 -8.10 0.32 -7.05
C VAL A 10 -8.49 1.71 -7.56
N TYR A 11 -9.15 1.78 -8.72
CA TYR A 11 -9.81 3.00 -9.22
C TYR A 11 -11.27 3.13 -8.74
N ASN A 12 -11.54 2.74 -7.50
CA ASN A 12 -12.87 2.94 -6.90
C ASN A 12 -13.06 4.45 -6.61
N PRO A 13 -14.18 5.07 -7.02
CA PRO A 13 -14.51 6.46 -6.66
C PRO A 13 -14.43 6.75 -5.15
N ASP A 14 -14.60 5.75 -4.28
CA ASP A 14 -14.48 5.91 -2.81
C ASP A 14 -13.12 6.46 -2.35
N TYR A 15 -12.05 6.16 -3.11
CA TYR A 15 -10.70 6.61 -2.77
C TYR A 15 -10.29 7.91 -3.47
N LYS A 16 -11.02 8.36 -4.50
CA LYS A 16 -10.72 9.61 -5.21
C LYS A 16 -11.62 10.73 -4.70
N LYS A 17 -11.17 11.49 -3.70
CA LYS A 17 -11.87 12.73 -3.33
C LYS A 17 -11.56 13.82 -4.36
N ALA A 18 -12.60 14.39 -4.96
CA ALA A 18 -12.47 15.44 -5.97
C ALA A 18 -11.90 16.77 -5.41
N ASP A 19 -11.99 16.96 -4.09
CA ASP A 19 -11.68 18.25 -3.44
C ASP A 19 -10.20 18.42 -3.05
N SER A 20 -9.34 17.40 -3.25
CA SER A 20 -7.91 17.48 -2.95
C SER A 20 -7.07 17.40 -4.22
N GLY A 21 -6.18 18.38 -4.44
CA GLY A 21 -5.24 18.38 -5.57
C GLY A 21 -4.19 17.25 -5.50
N PHE A 22 -4.01 16.63 -4.33
CA PHE A 22 -3.07 15.55 -4.10
C PHE A 22 -3.52 14.67 -2.93
N GLU A 23 -3.41 13.35 -3.09
CA GLU A 23 -3.67 12.37 -2.03
C GLU A 23 -2.86 11.10 -2.27
N VAL A 24 -2.31 10.53 -1.19
CA VAL A 24 -1.66 9.23 -1.15
C VAL A 24 -2.49 8.30 -0.26
N VAL A 25 -2.87 7.15 -0.81
CA VAL A 25 -3.56 6.09 -0.06
C VAL A 25 -2.76 4.80 -0.18
N LEU A 26 -2.25 4.29 0.94
CA LEU A 26 -1.64 2.98 1.03
C LEU A 26 -2.73 1.96 1.37
N LEU A 27 -3.04 1.06 0.43
CA LEU A 27 -3.99 -0.02 0.61
C LEU A 27 -3.26 -1.31 0.96
N GLY A 28 -3.74 -2.00 2.00
CA GLY A 28 -3.27 -3.34 2.32
C GLY A 28 -3.82 -4.38 1.35
N PHE A 29 -3.20 -5.57 1.36
CA PHE A 29 -3.70 -6.72 0.61
C PHE A 29 -5.10 -7.17 1.06
N ASP A 30 -5.46 -6.87 2.31
CA ASP A 30 -6.81 -7.05 2.87
C ASP A 30 -7.84 -6.04 2.31
N GLY A 31 -7.38 -5.06 1.53
CA GLY A 31 -8.21 -3.98 0.98
C GLY A 31 -8.48 -2.85 1.98
N GLY A 32 -7.90 -2.89 3.18
CA GLY A 32 -8.02 -1.83 4.18
C GLY A 32 -7.02 -0.69 3.94
N ILE A 33 -7.42 0.54 4.28
CA ILE A 33 -6.52 1.71 4.26
C ILE A 33 -5.50 1.58 5.40
N LYS A 34 -4.21 1.69 5.09
CA LYS A 34 -3.10 1.64 6.05
C LYS A 34 -2.51 3.02 6.33
N LEU A 35 -2.51 3.88 5.31
CA LEU A 35 -2.11 5.28 5.42
C LEU A 35 -2.92 6.10 4.40
N ARG A 36 -3.34 7.29 4.80
CA ARG A 36 -4.02 8.26 3.94
C ARG A 36 -3.48 9.66 4.27
N LYS A 37 -2.89 10.32 3.28
CA LYS A 37 -2.26 11.64 3.43
C LYS A 37 -2.56 12.54 2.25
N ASN A 38 -2.73 13.82 2.50
CA ASN A 38 -2.84 14.89 1.50
C ASN A 38 -1.53 15.68 1.34
N GLU A 39 -0.44 15.16 1.91
CA GLU A 39 0.91 15.73 1.90
C GLU A 39 1.91 14.72 1.32
N LEU A 40 3.08 15.21 0.90
CA LEU A 40 4.15 14.36 0.39
C LEU A 40 4.52 13.28 1.42
N LEU A 41 4.54 12.02 0.98
CA LEU A 41 4.94 10.89 1.79
C LEU A 41 6.43 10.57 1.57
N PRO A 42 7.31 10.79 2.56
CA PRO A 42 8.70 10.38 2.45
C PRO A 42 8.83 8.86 2.31
N LEU A 43 9.79 8.41 1.51
CA LEU A 43 10.03 6.97 1.31
C LEU A 43 10.34 6.25 2.63
N ALA A 44 11.10 6.89 3.52
CA ALA A 44 11.41 6.31 4.83
C ALA A 44 10.14 6.04 5.66
N GLU A 45 9.15 6.94 5.61
CA GLU A 45 7.87 6.76 6.30
C GLU A 45 7.03 5.66 5.64
N LEU A 46 7.01 5.61 4.30
CA LEU A 46 6.34 4.54 3.56
C LEU A 46 6.92 3.17 3.93
N TYR A 47 8.26 3.04 3.90
CA TYR A 47 8.93 1.78 4.24
C TYR A 47 8.73 1.40 5.69
N ALA A 48 8.87 2.34 6.64
CA ALA A 48 8.60 2.08 8.05
C ALA A 48 7.16 1.58 8.27
N THR A 49 6.19 2.18 7.57
CA THR A 49 4.79 1.76 7.62
C THR A 49 4.60 0.33 7.10
N ILE A 50 5.22 -0.01 5.96
CA ILE A 50 5.12 -1.34 5.33
C ILE A 50 5.86 -2.39 6.16
N ASP A 51 7.05 -2.09 6.65
CA ASP A 51 7.89 -3.01 7.42
C ASP A 51 7.31 -3.34 8.80
N ALA A 52 6.48 -2.47 9.36
CA ALA A 52 5.69 -2.77 10.55
C ALA A 52 4.52 -3.74 10.30
N MET A 53 4.17 -4.04 9.04
CA MET A 53 3.01 -4.88 8.73
C MET A 53 3.30 -6.38 8.97
N PRO A 54 2.36 -7.15 9.55
CA PRO A 54 2.58 -8.55 9.88
C PRO A 54 3.02 -9.44 8.70
N MET A 55 2.48 -9.20 7.50
CA MET A 55 2.90 -9.93 6.31
C MET A 55 4.36 -9.65 5.97
N ARG A 56 4.77 -8.39 6.04
CA ARG A 56 6.11 -7.94 5.71
C ARG A 56 7.15 -8.46 6.71
N LEU A 57 6.82 -8.42 8.00
CA LEU A 57 7.61 -9.05 9.05
C LEU A 57 7.86 -10.54 8.75
N ARG A 58 6.81 -11.30 8.42
CA ARG A 58 6.92 -12.73 8.05
C ARG A 58 7.75 -12.96 6.78
N GLU A 59 7.72 -12.05 5.81
CA GLU A 59 8.62 -12.13 4.65
C GLU A 59 10.08 -11.93 5.04
N MET A 60 10.36 -10.96 5.90
CA MET A 60 11.71 -10.67 6.37
C MET A 60 12.26 -11.83 7.19
N GLU A 61 11.46 -12.42 8.08
CA GLU A 61 11.81 -13.62 8.84
C GLU A 61 12.14 -14.82 7.94
N ARG A 62 11.34 -15.06 6.89
CA ARG A 62 11.61 -16.15 5.92
C ARG A 62 12.89 -15.91 5.12
N LYS A 63 13.20 -14.65 4.78
CA LYS A 63 14.43 -14.30 4.06
C LYS A 63 15.68 -14.44 4.93
N SER A 64 15.59 -14.13 6.22
CA SER A 64 16.73 -14.23 7.14
C SER A 64 17.06 -15.67 7.55
N SER A 65 16.11 -16.59 7.45
CA SER A 65 16.27 -17.98 7.90
C SER A 65 16.91 -18.94 6.89
N GLY A 66 17.30 -18.46 5.70
CA GLY A 66 18.25 -19.16 4.82
C GLY A 66 17.94 -20.62 4.49
N LYS A 67 16.65 -20.99 4.42
CA LYS A 67 16.19 -22.32 4.02
C LYS A 67 15.29 -22.24 2.79
#